data_AF-A0A2E5KPQ9-F1
#
_entry.id   AF-A0A2E5KPQ9-F1
#
_cell.length_a   1.000
_cell.length_b   1.000
_cell.length_c   1.000
_cell.angle_alpha   90.00
_cell.angle_beta   90.00
_cell.angle_gamma   90.00
#
_symmetry.space_group_name_H-M   'P 1'
#
loop_
_entity.id
_entity.type
_entity.pdbx_description
1 polymer ?
#
loop_
_entity_poly.entity_id
_entity_poly.type
_entity_poly.pdbx_seq_one_letter_code
_entity_poly.pdbx_strand_id
1 'polypeptide(L)' 'MSGGKAILIVWTDIPAEEEDAFNERYNREHVRSRVVDLPGFTKGRRFVAITGGPKYVALYDVEDISVFRSERPIPAAH' A
#
# COMPACT_ATOMS: atom_id res chain seq x y z
N MET A 1 11.45 -4.36 -22.83
CA MET A 1 9.98 -4.51 -22.85
C MET A 1 9.44 -3.63 -21.73
N SER A 2 8.70 -2.57 -22.03
CA SER A 2 7.99 -1.83 -20.98
C SER A 2 6.77 -2.66 -20.58
N GLY A 3 6.83 -3.34 -19.43
CA GLY A 3 5.68 -3.98 -18.80
C GLY A 3 4.55 -2.97 -18.56
N GLY A 4 3.30 -3.45 -18.50
CA GLY A 4 2.14 -2.58 -18.35
C GLY A 4 2.08 -1.99 -16.95
N LYS A 5 1.79 -0.69 -16.83
CA LYS A 5 1.63 -0.05 -15.51
C LYS A 5 0.46 -0.66 -14.75
N ALA A 6 0.68 -1.06 -13.50
CA ALA A 6 -0.37 -1.55 -12.60
C ALA A 6 -0.46 -0.68 -11.35
N ILE A 7 -1.57 -0.80 -10.61
CA ILE A 7 -1.82 -0.06 -9.37
C ILE A 7 -2.28 -1.03 -8.28
N LEU A 8 -1.66 -0.96 -7.10
CA LEU A 8 -2.20 -1.53 -5.86
C LEU A 8 -3.07 -0.50 -5.16
N ILE A 9 -4.29 -0.89 -4.82
CA ILE A 9 -5.25 -0.06 -4.08
C ILE A 9 -5.58 -0.74 -2.77
N VAL A 10 -5.51 0.01 -1.67
CA VAL A 10 -5.82 -0.46 -0.32
C VAL A 10 -6.82 0.51 0.31
N TRP A 11 -7.93 -0.02 0.82
CA TRP A 11 -8.91 0.72 1.63
C TRP A 11 -8.76 0.30 3.09
N THR A 12 -8.90 1.24 4.02
CA THR A 12 -8.68 0.96 5.44
C THR A 12 -9.54 1.85 6.34
N ASP A 13 -10.23 1.22 7.28
CA ASP A 13 -10.77 1.85 8.49
C ASP A 13 -9.90 1.47 9.69
N ILE A 14 -9.77 2.39 10.64
CA ILE A 14 -8.95 2.25 11.84
C ILE A 14 -9.82 2.68 13.04
N PRO A 15 -9.79 1.96 14.17
CA PRO A 15 -10.42 2.43 15.40
C PRO A 15 -9.96 3.84 15.76
N ALA A 16 -10.86 4.68 16.25
CA ALA A 16 -10.58 6.11 16.47
C ALA A 16 -9.42 6.33 17.45
N GLU A 17 -9.32 5.46 18.46
CA GLU A 17 -8.27 5.45 19.47
C GLU A 17 -6.88 5.08 18.93
N GLU A 18 -6.80 4.41 17.77
CA GLU A 18 -5.55 3.99 17.14
C GLU A 18 -5.14 4.90 15.96
N GLU A 19 -6.01 5.82 15.55
CA GLU A 19 -5.88 6.56 14.30
C GLU A 19 -4.62 7.44 14.24
N ASP A 20 -4.32 8.17 15.32
CA ASP A 20 -3.15 9.05 15.36
C ASP A 20 -1.85 8.23 15.28
N ALA A 21 -1.75 7.16 16.07
CA ALA A 21 -0.60 6.26 16.03
C ALA A 21 -0.45 5.57 14.66
N PHE A 22 -1.57 5.18 14.04
CA PHE A 22 -1.58 4.67 12.68
C PHE A 22 -1.02 5.70 11.70
N ASN A 23 -1.48 6.94 11.75
CA ASN A 23 -1.06 8.02 10.85
C ASN A 23 0.42 8.35 10.99
N GLU A 24 0.93 8.46 12.22
CA GLU A 24 2.35 8.70 12.47
C GLU A 24 3.22 7.58 11.88
N ARG A 25 2.89 6.32 12.17
CA ARG A 25 3.62 5.16 11.64
C ARG A 25 3.53 5.10 10.11
N TYR A 26 2.36 5.37 9.55
CA TYR A 26 2.15 5.32 8.09
C TYR A 26 3.04 6.32 7.36
N ASN A 27 3.12 7.54 7.87
CA ASN A 27 3.90 8.63 7.28
C ASN A 27 5.40 8.43 7.49
N ARG A 28 5.83 7.97 8.67
CA ARG A 28 7.25 7.78 8.99
C ARG A 28 7.85 6.57 8.29
N GLU A 29 7.12 5.46 8.24
CA GLU A 29 7.69 4.15 7.90
C GLU A 29 7.00 3.51 6.69
N HIS A 30 5.67 3.47 6.67
CA HIS A 30 4.95 2.62 5.73
C HIS A 30 5.05 3.08 4.27
N VAL A 31 4.84 4.38 3.99
CA VAL A 31 4.96 4.90 2.61
C VAL A 31 6.39 4.77 2.10
N ARG A 32 7.37 5.12 2.95
CA ARG A 32 8.79 5.04 2.59
C ARG A 32 9.18 3.61 2.27
N SER A 33 8.82 2.64 3.11
CA SER A 33 9.12 1.24 2.88
C SER A 33 8.55 0.72 1.56
N ARG A 34 7.32 1.13 1.20
CA ARG A 34 6.71 0.70 -0.05
C ARG A 34 7.37 1.30 -1.29
N VAL A 35 7.72 2.58 -1.29
CA VAL A 35 8.18 3.27 -2.51
C VAL A 35 9.70 3.28 -2.64
N VAL A 36 10.43 3.30 -1.52
CA VAL A 36 11.89 3.38 -1.52
C VAL A 36 12.53 2.00 -1.43
N ASP A 37 11.97 1.10 -0.61
CA ASP A 37 12.62 -0.16 -0.27
C ASP A 37 12.14 -1.36 -1.11
N LEU A 38 11.01 -1.26 -1.82
CA LEU A 38 10.47 -2.33 -2.68
C LEU A 38 10.72 -2.04 -4.18
N PRO A 39 11.52 -2.86 -4.87
CA PRO A 39 11.69 -2.75 -6.32
C PRO A 39 10.35 -2.85 -7.06
N GLY A 40 10.20 -2.04 -8.10
CA GLY A 40 9.01 -2.02 -8.95
C GLY A 40 7.86 -1.14 -8.42
N PHE A 41 7.93 -0.62 -7.19
CA PHE A 41 7.05 0.44 -6.71
C PHE A 41 7.62 1.81 -7.10
N THR A 42 6.78 2.67 -7.65
CA THR A 42 7.26 3.94 -8.25
C THR A 42 6.66 5.18 -7.60
N LYS A 43 5.45 5.09 -7.05
CA LYS A 43 4.77 6.22 -6.44
C LYS A 43 3.72 5.77 -5.44
N GLY A 44 3.70 6.39 -4.25
CA GLY A 44 2.69 6.18 -3.23
C GLY A 44 1.86 7.44 -3.01
N ARG A 45 0.55 7.30 -2.82
CA ARG A 45 -0.38 8.38 -2.48
C ARG A 45 -1.38 7.88 -1.45
N ARG A 46 -1.80 8.74 -0.52
CA ARG A 46 -2.83 8.43 0.46
C ARG A 46 -3.89 9.52 0.49
N PHE A 47 -5.13 9.11 0.64
CA PHE A 47 -6.31 9.95 0.66
C PHE A 47 -7.12 9.67 1.92
N VAL A 48 -7.79 10.70 2.40
CA VAL A 48 -8.75 10.62 3.51
C VAL A 48 -10.12 10.95 2.94
N ALA A 49 -11.12 10.14 3.26
CA ALA A 49 -12.50 10.39 2.87
C ALA A 49 -12.98 11.69 3.51
N ILE A 50 -13.59 12.57 2.72
CA ILE A 50 -14.26 13.77 3.23
C ILE A 50 -15.62 13.37 3.84
N THR A 51 -16.27 12.36 3.26
CA THR A 51 -17.54 11.79 3.71
C THR A 51 -17.54 10.27 3.50
N GLY A 52 -18.25 9.55 4.36
CA GLY A 52 -18.38 8.08 4.28
C GLY A 52 -17.11 7.32 4.68
N GLY A 53 -17.02 6.06 4.25
CA GLY A 53 -15.87 5.20 4.48
C GLY A 53 -15.71 4.13 3.40
N PRO A 54 -14.59 3.38 3.39
CA PRO A 54 -13.51 3.43 4.38
C PRO A 54 -12.75 4.77 4.42
N LYS A 55 -12.34 5.20 5.62
CA LYS A 55 -11.79 6.53 5.88
C LYS A 55 -10.50 6.79 5.12
N TYR A 56 -9.69 5.76 4.85
CA TYR A 56 -8.42 5.89 4.14
C TYR A 56 -8.36 5.05 2.87
N VAL A 57 -7.73 5.63 1.85
CA VAL A 57 -7.32 4.93 0.63
C VAL A 57 -5.85 5.19 0.37
N ALA A 58 -5.09 4.13 0.10
CA ALA A 58 -3.72 4.23 -0.39
C ALA A 58 -3.61 3.65 -1.81
N LEU A 59 -2.89 4.36 -2.67
CA LEU A 59 -2.58 3.96 -4.04
C LEU A 59 -1.07 3.84 -4.21
N TYR A 60 -0.64 2.74 -4.83
CA TYR A 60 0.75 2.53 -5.22
C TYR A 60 0.84 2.18 -6.70
N ASP A 61 1.53 3.04 -7.46
CA ASP A 61 1.84 2.75 -8.86
C ASP A 61 3.03 1.78 -8.91
N VAL A 62 2.90 0.71 -9.68
CA VAL A 62 3.97 -0.27 -9.90
C VAL A 62 4.29 -0.43 -11.39
N GLU A 63 5.52 -0.85 -11.67
CA GLU A 63 6.03 -1.01 -13.03
C GLU A 63 5.30 -2.10 -13.82
N ASP A 64 4.90 -3.19 -13.15
CA ASP A 64 4.18 -4.32 -13.74
C ASP A 64 3.44 -5.14 -12.66
N ILE A 65 2.38 -5.87 -13.04
CA ILE A 65 1.63 -6.73 -12.12
C ILE A 65 2.49 -7.86 -11.51
N SER A 66 3.55 -8.27 -12.20
CA SER A 66 4.50 -9.29 -11.72
C SER A 66 5.23 -8.89 -10.43
N VAL A 67 5.29 -7.60 -10.08
CA VAL A 67 5.85 -7.09 -8.82
C VAL A 67 5.21 -7.73 -7.58
N PHE A 68 3.96 -8.18 -7.68
CA PHE A 68 3.25 -8.81 -6.56
C PHE A 68 3.45 -10.33 -6.46
N ARG A 69 4.18 -10.94 -7.40
CA ARG A 69 4.43 -12.38 -7.37
C ARG A 69 5.65 -12.67 -6.50
N SER A 70 5.51 -13.62 -5.58
CA SER A 70 6.67 -14.24 -4.92
C SER A 70 7.11 -15.46 -5.73
N GLU A 71 8.42 -15.69 -5.85
CA GLU A 71 8.97 -16.89 -6.51
C GLU A 71 8.69 -18.18 -5.71
N ARG A 72 8.35 -18.06 -4.43
CA ARG A 72 8.01 -19.16 -3.53
C ARG A 72 6.64 -18.91 -2.90
N PRO A 73 5.62 -19.73 -3.20
CA PRO A 73 4.35 -19.69 -2.47
C PRO A 73 4.62 -19.82 -0.98
N ILE A 74 4.04 -18.94 -0.17
CA ILE A 74 4.05 -19.08 1.29
C ILE A 74 3.29 -20.38 1.59
N PRO A 75 3.90 -21.38 2.27
CA PRO A 75 3.18 -22.59 2.62
C PRO A 75 1.92 -22.21 3.40
N ALA A 76 0.76 -22.73 3.00
CA ALA A 76 -0.44 -22.58 3.79
C ALA A 76 -0.14 -23.11 5.19
N ALA A 77 -0.29 -22.27 6.21
CA ALA A 77 -0.17 -22.72 7.59
C ALA A 77 -1.22 -23.81 7.82
N HIS A 78 -0.76 -25.02 8.12
CA HIS A 78 -1.59 -26.14 8.56
C HIS A 78 -2.00 -25.96 10.02
#